data_AF-A0A822DBD3-F1
#
_entry.id   AF-A0A822DBD3-F1
#
_cell.length_a   1.000
_cell.length_b   1.000
_cell.length_c   1.000
_cell.angle_alpha   90.00
_cell.angle_beta   90.00
_cell.angle_gamma   90.00
#
_symmetry.space_group_name_H-M   'P 1'
#
loop_
_entity.id
_entity.type
_entity.pdbx_description
1 polymer ?
#
loop_
_entity_poly.entity_id
_entity_poly.type
_entity_poly.pdbx_seq_one_letter_code
_entity_poly.pdbx_strand_id
1 'polypeptide(L)'
;EKSNSTYIYKHISSYQENLHSQIFQNENNTKTNEPLIICYYTNWSQYRHGKGQFYPEYIDINLCTHIIYAFAKVENSRINPYEWNDESSPWSI
;
A
#
# COMPACT_ATOMS: atom_id res chain seq x y z
N GLU A 1 16.81 -6.04 16.41
CA GLU A 1 17.33 -5.10 15.40
C GLU A 1 16.17 -4.34 14.74
N LYS A 2 16.19 -3.00 14.77
CA LYS A 2 15.11 -2.09 14.30
C LYS A 2 15.22 -1.74 12.80
N SER A 3 15.73 -2.66 11.99
CA SER A 3 16.20 -2.35 10.63
C SER A 3 15.06 -2.27 9.61
N ASN A 4 14.29 -3.34 9.40
CA ASN A 4 13.55 -3.47 8.13
C ASN A 4 12.15 -2.83 8.11
N SER A 5 11.39 -2.88 9.20
CA SER A 5 10.09 -2.20 9.25
C SER A 5 10.27 -0.68 9.29
N THR A 6 11.23 -0.19 10.08
CA THR A 6 11.66 1.20 10.02
C THR A 6 12.19 1.56 8.64
N TYR A 7 12.84 0.63 7.92
CA TYR A 7 13.28 0.87 6.54
C TYR A 7 12.09 1.03 5.60
N ILE A 8 11.10 0.14 5.63
CA ILE A 8 9.92 0.22 4.76
C ILE A 8 9.08 1.46 5.09
N TYR A 9 8.80 1.72 6.37
CA TYR A 9 8.07 2.93 6.77
C TYR A 9 8.83 4.22 6.49
N LYS A 10 10.16 4.27 6.74
CA LYS A 10 10.97 5.42 6.32
C LYS A 10 11.06 5.55 4.81
N HIS A 11 11.06 4.44 4.07
CA HIS A 11 11.10 4.45 2.61
C HIS A 11 9.78 4.93 2.02
N ILE A 12 8.64 4.51 2.58
CA ILE A 12 7.30 4.97 2.20
C ILE A 12 7.09 6.44 2.61
N SER A 13 7.48 6.82 3.84
CA SER A 13 7.37 8.20 4.33
C SER A 13 8.30 9.16 3.59
N SER A 14 9.53 8.72 3.26
CA SER A 14 10.46 9.46 2.40
C SER A 14 9.90 9.61 0.99
N TYR A 15 9.25 8.57 0.44
CA TYR A 15 8.55 8.67 -0.83
C TYR A 15 7.36 9.65 -0.78
N GLN A 16 6.58 9.66 0.31
CA GLN A 16 5.45 10.59 0.46
C GLN A 16 5.89 12.05 0.64
N GLU A 17 6.94 12.33 1.41
CA GLU A 17 7.47 13.70 1.54
C GLU A 17 8.06 14.19 0.21
N ASN A 18 8.74 13.33 -0.55
CA ASN A 18 9.22 13.65 -1.89
C ASN A 18 8.06 13.87 -2.88
N LEU A 19 6.99 13.06 -2.82
CA LEU A 19 5.82 13.19 -3.70
C LEU A 19 5.04 14.50 -3.44
N HIS A 20 4.90 14.91 -2.18
CA HIS A 20 4.27 16.20 -1.84
C HIS A 20 5.11 17.42 -2.28
N SER A 21 6.44 17.30 -2.30
CA SER A 21 7.32 18.39 -2.79
C SER A 21 7.35 18.52 -4.31
N GLN A 22 7.07 17.44 -5.06
CA GLN A 22 7.05 17.43 -6.53
C GLN A 22 5.74 17.96 -7.12
N ILE A 23 4.64 17.98 -6.36
CA ILE A 23 3.34 18.50 -6.83
C ILE A 23 3.28 20.03 -6.81
N PHE A 24 4.17 20.71 -6.08
CA PHE A 24 4.13 22.17 -5.90
C PHE A 24 5.38 22.95 -6.35
N GLN A 25 6.25 22.38 -7.19
CA GLN A 25 7.41 23.12 -7.71
C GLN A 25 7.57 22.99 -9.23
N ASN A 26 7.18 24.05 -9.92
CA ASN A 26 7.61 24.55 -11.23
C ASN A 26 7.28 23.74 -12.51
N GLU A 27 6.55 24.42 -13.42
CA GLU A 27 6.09 24.00 -14.76
C GLU A 27 7.19 23.70 -15.80
N ASN A 28 8.44 23.36 -15.43
CA ASN A 28 9.48 23.03 -16.40
C ASN A 28 10.35 21.85 -15.95
N ASN A 29 9.77 20.66 -15.84
CA ASN A 29 10.54 19.41 -15.92
C ASN A 29 9.68 18.31 -16.52
N THR A 30 10.27 17.61 -17.48
CA THR A 30 9.69 16.56 -18.32
C THR A 30 8.65 15.73 -17.57
N LYS A 31 7.37 15.82 -17.98
CA LYS A 31 6.39 14.77 -17.71
C LYS A 31 7.01 13.46 -18.19
N THR A 32 7.53 12.66 -17.27
CA THR A 32 7.79 11.25 -17.55
C THR A 32 6.40 10.66 -17.80
N ASN A 33 6.10 10.33 -19.06
CA ASN A 33 4.88 9.63 -19.42
C ASN A 33 4.98 8.16 -18.99
N GLU A 34 5.37 7.91 -17.73
CA GLU A 34 5.39 6.58 -17.18
C GLU A 34 3.94 6.10 -17.00
N PRO A 35 3.61 4.91 -17.51
CA PRO A 35 2.25 4.41 -17.43
C PRO A 35 1.90 4.14 -15.96
N LEU A 36 0.77 4.71 -15.51
CA LEU A 36 0.20 4.40 -14.21
C LEU A 36 -0.43 3.00 -14.27
N ILE A 37 0.15 2.07 -13.51
CA ILE A 37 -0.40 0.73 -13.30
C ILE A 37 -0.93 0.65 -11.87
N ILE A 38 -2.26 0.56 -11.74
CA ILE A 38 -2.96 0.53 -10.46
C ILE A 38 -3.50 -0.88 -10.23
N CYS A 39 -3.05 -1.50 -9.15
CA CYS A 39 -3.46 -2.85 -8.77
C CYS A 39 -4.36 -2.80 -7.54
N TYR A 40 -5.40 -3.62 -7.53
CA TYR A 40 -6.22 -3.81 -6.34
C TYR A 40 -5.76 -5.07 -5.60
N TYR A 41 -5.39 -4.92 -4.33
CA TYR A 41 -5.24 -6.04 -3.41
C TYR A 41 -6.53 -6.19 -2.61
N THR A 42 -7.04 -7.41 -2.52
CA THR A 42 -8.32 -7.69 -1.87
C THR A 42 -8.10 -8.50 -0.60
N ASN A 43 -8.44 -7.96 0.57
CA ASN A 43 -8.17 -8.62 1.85
C ASN A 43 -8.87 -9.98 2.01
N TRP A 44 -9.98 -10.24 1.32
CA TRP A 44 -10.63 -11.56 1.30
C TRP A 44 -9.86 -12.64 0.50
N SER A 45 -8.78 -12.31 -0.22
CA SER A 45 -7.95 -13.30 -0.92
C SER A 45 -7.23 -14.26 0.02
N GLN A 46 -7.07 -13.87 1.28
CA GLN A 46 -6.53 -14.71 2.34
C GLN A 46 -7.35 -15.99 2.59
N TYR A 47 -8.65 -15.97 2.25
CA TYR A 47 -9.57 -17.08 2.50
C TYR A 47 -9.64 -18.09 1.35
N ARG A 48 -8.99 -17.82 0.22
CA ARG A 48 -8.95 -18.78 -0.89
C ARG A 48 -8.14 -20.01 -0.50
N HIS A 49 -8.48 -21.16 -1.07
CA HIS A 49 -7.82 -22.44 -0.77
C HIS A 49 -6.68 -22.76 -1.75
N GLY A 50 -5.72 -23.55 -1.27
CA GLY A 50 -4.60 -24.06 -2.07
C GLY A 50 -3.79 -22.93 -2.71
N LYS A 51 -3.43 -23.09 -3.98
CA LYS A 51 -2.63 -22.10 -4.73
C LYS A 51 -3.36 -20.77 -4.99
N GLY A 52 -4.66 -20.68 -4.69
CA GLY A 52 -5.42 -19.45 -4.82
C GLY A 52 -5.31 -18.54 -3.61
N GLN A 53 -4.82 -19.04 -2.47
CA GLN A 53 -4.58 -18.24 -1.26
C GLN A 53 -3.53 -17.18 -1.53
N PHE A 54 -3.83 -15.92 -1.20
CA PHE A 54 -2.96 -14.82 -1.56
C PHE A 54 -2.82 -13.80 -0.43
N TYR A 55 -1.58 -13.51 -0.07
CA TYR A 55 -1.18 -12.54 0.96
C TYR A 55 -0.34 -11.40 0.34
N PRO A 56 -0.22 -10.24 1.00
CA PRO A 56 0.51 -9.09 0.46
C PRO A 56 1.97 -9.39 0.08
N GLU A 57 2.62 -10.32 0.79
CA GLU A 57 4.01 -10.73 0.55
C GLU A 57 4.21 -11.42 -0.81
N TYR A 58 3.12 -11.84 -1.46
CA TYR A 58 3.17 -12.47 -2.78
C TYR A 58 3.03 -11.49 -3.94
N ILE A 59 2.86 -10.19 -3.66
CA ILE A 59 2.82 -9.14 -4.69
C ILE A 59 4.26 -8.85 -5.13
N ASP A 60 4.53 -8.99 -6.43
CA ASP A 60 5.79 -8.50 -7.01
C ASP A 60 5.77 -6.96 -7.07
N ILE A 61 6.75 -6.35 -6.40
CA ILE A 61 6.89 -4.91 -6.25
C ILE A 61 7.05 -4.15 -7.57
N ASN A 62 7.43 -4.84 -8.65
CA ASN A 62 7.65 -4.22 -9.96
C ASN A 62 6.41 -4.25 -10.87
N LEU A 63 5.33 -4.92 -10.46
CA LEU A 63 4.12 -5.05 -11.30
C LEU A 63 3.25 -3.79 -11.30
N CYS A 64 3.23 -3.05 -10.20
CA CYS A 64 2.25 -2.00 -9.94
C CYS A 64 2.97 -0.74 -9.51
N THR A 65 2.59 0.40 -10.10
CA THR A 65 3.03 1.72 -9.61
C THR A 65 2.30 2.12 -8.33
N HIS A 66 1.05 1.66 -8.18
CA HIS A 66 0.20 1.95 -7.04
C HIS A 66 -0.62 0.70 -6.68
N ILE A 67 -0.79 0.45 -5.38
CA ILE A 67 -1.66 -0.59 -4.87
C ILE A 67 -2.80 0.06 -4.08
N ILE A 68 -4.03 -0.28 -4.44
CA ILE A 68 -5.23 0.07 -3.70
C ILE A 68 -5.58 -1.13 -2.81
N TYR A 69 -5.55 -0.92 -1.49
CA TYR A 69 -6.00 -1.92 -0.53
C TYR A 69 -7.53 -1.89 -0.45
N ALA A 70 -8.16 -2.98 -0.86
CA ALA A 70 -9.60 -3.16 -0.90
C ALA A 70 -10.04 -4.17 0.17
N PHE A 71 -10.86 -3.80 1.16
CA PHE A 71 -11.43 -2.47 1.43
C PHE A 71 -11.37 -2.15 2.92
N ALA A 72 -11.55 -0.88 3.28
CA ALA A 72 -11.97 -0.50 4.62
C ALA A 72 -13.51 -0.61 4.75
N LYS A 73 -14.02 -0.70 5.98
CA LYS A 73 -15.46 -0.58 6.26
C LYS A 73 -15.81 0.83 6.71
N VAL A 74 -17.02 1.28 6.40
CA VAL A 74 -17.59 2.51 6.95
C VAL A 74 -18.64 2.14 7.99
N GLU A 75 -18.43 2.53 9.24
CA GLU A 75 -19.29 2.21 10.37
C GLU A 75 -19.35 3.42 11.30
N ASN A 76 -20.57 3.82 11.71
CA ASN A 76 -20.79 5.00 12.55
C ASN A 76 -20.18 6.30 11.99
N SER A 77 -20.26 6.50 10.67
CA SER A 77 -19.64 7.62 9.95
C SER A 77 -18.12 7.71 10.13
N ARG A 78 -17.46 6.58 10.44
CA ARG A 78 -16.01 6.46 10.57
C ARG A 78 -15.51 5.34 9.67
N ILE A 79 -14.28 5.50 9.19
CA ILE A 79 -13.55 4.45 8.49
C ILE A 79 -12.95 3.52 9.53
N ASN A 80 -13.12 2.22 9.35
CA ASN A 80 -12.60 1.17 10.21
C ASN A 80 -12.01 0.03 9.35
N PRO A 81 -11.21 -0.86 9.95
CA PRO A 81 -10.73 -2.08 9.28
C PRO A 81 -11.89 -2.99 8.88
N TYR A 82 -11.82 -3.63 7.71
CA TYR A 82 -12.90 -4.51 7.28
C TYR A 82 -12.73 -5.91 7.87
N GLU A 83 -11.55 -6.49 7.74
CA GLU A 83 -11.20 -7.78 8.34
C GLU A 83 -10.56 -7.59 9.71
N TRP A 84 -10.68 -8.63 10.53
CA TRP A 84 -10.12 -8.69 11.88
C TRP A 84 -8.59 -8.57 11.91
N ASN A 85 -7.91 -8.86 10.79
CA ASN A 85 -6.46 -8.86 10.65
C ASN A 85 -5.90 -7.77 9.71
N ASP A 86 -6.74 -6.85 9.23
CA ASP A 86 -6.27 -5.74 8.38
C ASP A 86 -5.28 -4.82 9.12
N GLU A 87 -5.47 -4.63 10.43
CA GLU A 87 -4.57 -3.84 11.30
C GLU A 87 -3.54 -4.69 12.06
N SER A 88 -3.69 -6.03 12.06
CA SER A 88 -2.83 -6.88 12.87
C SER A 88 -1.47 -7.05 12.18
N SER A 89 -0.49 -6.30 12.67
CA SER A 89 0.92 -6.59 12.39
C SER A 89 1.53 -7.32 13.59
N PRO A 90 2.65 -8.05 13.42
CA PRO A 90 3.42 -8.60 14.54
C PRO A 90 3.92 -7.56 15.58
N TRP A 91 3.65 -6.26 15.35
CA TRP A 91 4.19 -5.14 16.11
C TRP A 91 3.11 -4.21 16.68
N SER A 92 1.84 -4.57 16.56
CA SER A 92 0.70 -3.83 17.12
C SER A 92 0.28 -4.32 18.52
N ILE A 93 1.23 -4.84 19.31
CA ILE A 93 1.08 -5.15 20.75
C ILE A 93 1.94 -4.16 21.55
#